data_AF-A0A9E4JK57-F1
#
_entry.id   AF-A0A9E4JK57-F1
#
_cell.length_a   1.000
_cell.length_b   1.000
_cell.length_c   1.000
_cell.angle_alpha   90.00
_cell.angle_beta   90.00
_cell.angle_gamma   90.00
#
_symmetry.space_group_name_H-M   'P 1'
#
loop_
_entity.id
_entity.type
_entity.pdbx_description
1 polymer ?
#
loop_
_entity_poly.entity_id
_entity_poly.type
_entity_poly.pdbx_seq_one_letter_code
_entity_poly.pdbx_strand_id
1 'polypeptide(L)' 'MSAHGLSRFVVTANGQLQSDRRRNQPGRGAWICPSTPCVRAALKTRAFPRALRSAVQVPSEIELLSQLGIEPAI' A
#
# COMPACT_ATOMS: atom_id res chain seq x y z
N MET A 1 -7.33 7.25 18.99
CA MET A 1 -6.39 6.96 17.89
C MET A 1 -5.53 5.79 18.31
N SER A 2 -5.95 4.55 18.05
CA SER A 2 -5.13 3.39 18.42
C SER A 2 -3.85 3.43 17.58
N ALA A 3 -2.71 3.09 18.20
CA ALA A 3 -1.40 3.03 17.55
C ALA A 3 -1.40 1.90 16.50
N HIS A 4 -1.97 2.16 15.32
CA HIS A 4 -1.94 1.23 14.22
C HIS A 4 -0.55 1.29 13.61
N GLY A 5 0.22 0.21 13.80
CA GLY A 5 1.53 0.06 13.16
C GLY A 5 1.45 0.32 11.66
N LEU A 6 2.54 0.82 11.07
CA LEU A 6 2.60 1.07 9.63
C LEU A 6 2.55 -0.24 8.83
N SER A 7 1.85 -0.20 7.71
CA SER A 7 1.80 -1.26 6.70
C SER A 7 2.79 -0.98 5.60
N ARG A 8 3.57 -2.01 5.23
CA ARG A 8 4.54 -1.95 4.14
C ARG A 8 3.91 -2.46 2.85
N PHE A 9 4.18 -1.78 1.74
CA PHE A 9 3.92 -2.25 0.39
C PHE A 9 5.22 -2.34 -0.39
N VAL A 10 5.31 -3.31 -1.29
CA VAL A 10 6.46 -3.54 -2.17
C VAL A 10 5.98 -3.73 -3.61
N VAL A 11 6.91 -3.60 -4.55
CA VAL A 11 6.68 -3.98 -5.95
C VAL A 11 7.13 -5.42 -6.13
N THR A 12 6.26 -6.26 -6.65
CA THR A 12 6.55 -7.63 -7.07
C THR A 12 7.33 -7.66 -8.39
N ALA A 13 7.87 -8.82 -8.77
CA ALA A 13 8.62 -8.97 -10.02
C ALA A 13 7.80 -8.65 -11.28
N ASN A 14 6.47 -8.80 -11.24
CA ASN A 14 5.56 -8.43 -12.32
C ASN A 14 5.12 -6.95 -12.29
N GLY A 15 5.73 -6.11 -11.43
CA GLY A 15 5.44 -4.68 -11.35
C GLY A 15 4.18 -4.31 -10.56
N GLN A 16 3.58 -5.25 -9.84
CA GLN A 16 2.36 -5.02 -9.05
C GLN A 16 2.69 -4.55 -7.64
N LEU A 17 1.85 -3.66 -7.10
CA LEU A 17 1.93 -3.25 -5.71
C LEU A 17 1.23 -4.27 -4.80
N GLN A 18 1.93 -4.76 -3.78
CA GLN A 18 1.38 -5.71 -2.82
C GLN A 18 1.81 -5.40 -1.38
N SER A 19 0.92 -5.65 -0.41
CA SER A 19 1.24 -5.58 1.01
C SER A 19 2.29 -6.62 1.41
N ASP A 20 3.39 -6.14 2.00
CA ASP A 20 4.41 -6.98 2.62
C ASP A 20 4.15 -7.13 4.12
N ARG A 21 3.22 -8.04 4.43
CA ARG A 21 2.78 -8.32 5.81
C ARG A 21 3.89 -8.85 6.70
N ARG A 22 4.84 -9.61 6.14
CA ARG A 22 5.98 -10.20 6.86
C ARG A 22 7.19 -9.26 6.93
N ARG A 23 7.18 -8.15 6.18
CA ARG A 23 8.25 -7.14 6.12
C ARG A 23 9.60 -7.71 5.69
N ASN A 24 9.59 -8.76 4.89
CA ASN A 24 10.78 -9.52 4.50
C ASN A 24 11.01 -9.54 2.99
N GLN A 25 10.19 -8.84 2.20
CA GLN A 25 10.36 -8.80 0.76
C GLN A 25 11.53 -7.88 0.37
N PRO A 26 12.40 -8.29 -0.57
CA PRO A 26 13.57 -7.52 -0.97
C PRO A 26 13.16 -6.23 -1.71
N GLY A 27 14.08 -5.25 -1.71
CA GLY A 27 13.92 -4.00 -2.46
C GLY A 27 13.25 -2.86 -1.68
N ARG A 28 12.91 -1.78 -2.40
CA ARG A 28 12.28 -0.58 -1.83
C ARG A 28 10.85 -0.89 -1.41
N GLY A 29 10.46 -0.44 -0.22
CA GLY A 29 9.09 -0.52 0.26
C GLY A 29 8.51 0.88 0.53
N ALA A 30 7.20 1.00 0.40
CA ALA A 30 6.42 2.17 0.76
C ALA A 30 5.64 1.89 2.04
N TRP A 31 5.71 2.80 3.01
CA TRP A 31 5.01 2.67 4.28
C TRP A 31 3.80 3.59 4.31
N ILE A 32 2.66 3.07 4.75
CA ILE A 32 1.44 3.85 4.95
C ILE A 32 0.77 3.46 6.26
N CYS A 33 -0.05 4.34 6.82
CA CYS A 33 -0.93 3.95 7.90
C CYS A 33 -2.08 3.08 7.36
N PRO A 34 -2.53 2.03 8.08
CA PRO A 34 -3.61 1.16 7.63
C PRO A 34 -4.98 1.83 7.89
N SER A 35 -5.31 2.83 7.09
CA SER A 35 -6.61 3.51 7.15
C SER A 35 -7.08 3.96 5.77
N THR A 36 -8.40 4.06 5.60
CA THR A 36 -9.01 4.57 4.35
C THR A 36 -8.49 5.95 3.95
N PRO A 37 -8.37 6.95 4.85
CA PRO A 37 -7.79 8.24 4.49
C PRO A 37 -6.35 8.16 3.98
N CYS A 38 -5.51 7.30 4.57
CA CYS A 38 -4.13 7.09 4.12
C CYS A 38 -4.08 6.48 2.71
N VAL A 39 -4.90 5.46 2.43
CA VAL A 39 -4.97 4.84 1.10
C VAL A 39 -5.43 5.85 0.05
N ARG A 40 -6.51 6.60 0.32
CA ARG A 40 -7.01 7.64 -0.59
C ARG A 40 -5.97 8.71 -0.88
N ALA A 41 -5.27 9.19 0.14
CA ALA A 41 -4.20 10.17 -0.02
C ALA A 41 -3.03 9.61 -0.85
N ALA A 42 -2.65 8.35 -0.62
CA ALA A 42 -1.58 7.68 -1.37
C ALA A 42 -1.95 7.52 -2.85
N LEU A 43 -3.19 7.15 -3.16
CA LEU A 43 -3.71 7.07 -4.53
C LEU A 43 -3.76 8.44 -5.20
N LYS A 44 -4.42 9.42 -4.57
CA LYS A 44 -4.60 10.78 -5.11
C LYS A 44 -3.28 11.44 -5.47
N THR A 45 -2.27 11.25 -4.62
CA THR A 45 -0.97 11.88 -4.81
C THR A 45 0.02 11.01 -5.60
N ARG A 46 -0.36 9.80 -6.04
CA ARG A 46 0.58 8.82 -6.61
C ARG A 46 1.79 8.58 -5.70
N ALA A 47 1.56 8.37 -4.41
CA ALA A 47 2.63 8.18 -3.42
C ALA A 47 3.43 6.89 -3.66
N PHE A 48 2.78 5.78 -4.05
CA PHE A 48 3.47 4.49 -4.22
C PHE A 48 4.54 4.52 -5.32
N PRO A 49 4.24 4.93 -6.58
CA PRO A 49 5.27 4.99 -7.62
C PRO A 49 6.43 5.92 -7.24
N ARG A 50 6.13 7.06 -6.59
CA ARG A 50 7.14 8.03 -6.13
C ARG A 50 8.05 7.45 -5.04
N ALA A 51 7.48 6.80 -4.03
CA ALA A 51 8.23 6.19 -2.94
C ALA A 51 9.08 5.01 -3.42
N LEU A 52 8.55 4.21 -4.35
CA LEU A 52 9.18 3.00 -4.87
C LEU A 52 10.17 3.29 -6.00
N ARG A 53 10.13 4.51 -6.58
CA ARG A 53 10.97 4.98 -7.70
C ARG A 53 10.89 4.06 -8.92
N SER A 54 9.69 3.58 -9.22
CA SER A 54 9.41 2.68 -10.34
C SER A 54 8.04 2.98 -10.92
N ALA A 55 7.81 2.60 -12.18
CA ALA A 55 6.47 2.35 -12.66
C ALA A 55 5.87 1.19 -11.85
N VAL A 56 4.65 1.36 -11.35
CA VAL A 56 3.97 0.38 -10.50
C VAL A 56 2.52 0.28 -10.95
N GLN A 57 2.05 -0.94 -11.14
CA GLN A 57 0.62 -1.22 -11.28
C GLN A 57 0.00 -1.13 -9.90
N VAL A 58 -0.70 -0.03 -9.65
CA VAL A 58 -1.38 0.22 -8.38
C VAL A 58 -2.80 -0.36 -8.47
N PRO A 59 -3.16 -1.32 -7.60
CA PRO A 59 -4.52 -1.87 -7.52
C PRO A 59 -5.57 -0.79 -7.21
N SER A 60 -6.84 -1.16 -7.36
CA SER A 60 -7.97 -0.31 -6.97
C SER A 60 -7.94 0.03 -5.47
N GLU A 61 -8.65 1.10 -5.09
CA GLU A 61 -8.79 1.47 -3.67
C GLU A 61 -9.32 0.30 -2.82
N ILE A 62 -10.33 -0.40 -3.33
CA ILE A 62 -10.97 -1.53 -2.65
C ILE A 62 -9.93 -2.63 -2.39
N GLU A 63 -9.16 -3.04 -3.40
CA GLU A 63 -8.13 -4.07 -3.26
C GLU A 63 -7.05 -3.68 -2.24
N LEU A 64 -6.63 -2.41 -2.22
CA LEU A 64 -5.66 -1.92 -1.24
C LEU A 64 -6.21 -1.98 0.19
N LEU A 65 -7.47 -1.61 0.39
CA LEU A 65 -8.13 -1.71 1.69
C LEU A 65 -8.27 -3.16 2.15
N SER A 66 -8.68 -4.07 1.27
CA SER A 66 -8.73 -5.51 1.56
C SER A 66 -7.35 -6.07 1.94
N GLN A 67 -6.27 -5.64 1.29
CA GLN A 67 -4.90 -6.06 1.64
C GLN A 67 -4.51 -5.65 3.07
N LEU A 68 -5.07 -4.54 3.56
CA LEU A 68 -4.89 -4.01 4.91
C LEU A 68 -5.87 -4.59 5.94
N GLY A 69 -6.81 -5.44 5.53
CA GLY A 69 -7.86 -5.95 6.40
C GLY A 69 -8.90 -4.90 6.78
N ILE A 70 -9.07 -3.87 5.94
CA ILE A 70 -10.09 -2.84 6.11
C ILE A 70 -11.26 -3.22 5.21
N GLU A 71 -12.39 -3.54 5.83
CA GLU A 71 -13.63 -3.82 5.08
C GLU A 71 -14.09 -2.55 4.36
N PRO A 72 -14.25 -2.57 3.02
CA PRO A 72 -14.80 -1.45 2.30
C PRO A 72 -16.26 -1.26 2.72
N ALA A 73 -16.65 -0.02 3.06
CA ALA A 73 -18.04 0.32 3.22
C ALA A 73 -18.69 0.22 1.82
N ILE A 74 -19.48 -0.82 1.61
CA ILE A 74 -20.33 -1.03 0.43
C ILE A 74 -21.44 0.01 0.42
#